data_AF-A0A0M2GIM9-F1
#
_entry.id   AF-A0A0M2GIM9-F1
#
_cell.length_a   1.000
_cell.length_b   1.000
_cell.length_c   1.000
_cell.angle_alpha   90.00
_cell.angle_beta   90.00
_cell.angle_gamma   90.00
#
_symmetry.space_group_name_H-M   'P 1'
#
loop_
_entity.id
_entity.type
_entity.pdbx_description
1 polymer ?
#
loop_
_entity_poly.entity_id
_entity_poly.type
_entity_poly.pdbx_seq_one_letter_code
_entity_poly.pdbx_strand_id
1 'polypeptide(L)'
;MSPQQLSPSVRRVAIVGGARIPFARSDGAYATASNQQMLTAAVDGLVERYGLQEPGAVGELVAGAVLKHSRDFNLARETVLGSKLHPRTPAYDIQQACGTGLQAVIAAANKIALGQTESAIAGGADTASDAPLGVNDSLRRILLEARRAKSLGGRVKALAKVRPAHLVPDIPRNAEPRTGLSMGEHAAVTARARGVAREAQDELAATSHQRLAAAYERGFFQDLVVPFRGLARDQNLRPGSTVEKLASLKPVFGLDHPDPTMTAGNSTPLTDGAATVLLASEEWARERGLEPLAYLTAYETSAVDFVGGDVAGGEDGLLMAPAHAVPRMLERAGLGLDDFDLVEIHEAFASQVLATLAAWEKRGLGTVDRARLNVAGSSLATGHPFAATGARIVATLAKLLAERDAPARGLISVCAAGGQGVTAILERAGAWGAHRT
;
A
#
# COMPACT_ATOMS: atom_id res chain seq x y z
N MET A 1 13.54 40.37 -25.74
CA MET A 1 13.40 39.81 -24.39
C MET A 1 13.87 38.36 -24.45
N SER A 2 15.03 38.04 -23.89
CA SER A 2 15.49 36.65 -23.83
C SER A 2 14.52 35.86 -22.95
N PRO A 3 14.00 34.70 -23.40
CA PRO A 3 13.31 33.80 -22.50
C PRO A 3 14.31 33.38 -21.42
N GLN A 4 14.13 33.87 -20.20
CA GLN A 4 14.88 33.36 -19.05
C GLN A 4 14.61 31.85 -18.99
N GLN A 5 15.69 31.06 -19.09
CA GLN A 5 15.66 29.63 -18.85
C GLN A 5 15.16 29.38 -17.42
N LEU A 6 13.86 29.17 -17.27
CA LEU A 6 13.30 28.49 -16.12
C LEU A 6 13.57 27.01 -16.30
N SER A 7 14.77 26.57 -15.97
CA SER A 7 14.95 25.21 -15.46
C SER A 7 14.87 25.32 -13.95
N PRO A 8 13.68 25.23 -13.33
CA PRO A 8 13.60 25.14 -11.89
C PRO A 8 14.44 23.92 -11.47
N SER A 9 15.35 24.11 -10.52
CA SER A 9 16.04 23.00 -9.89
C SER A 9 14.98 22.09 -9.24
N VAL A 10 15.15 20.78 -9.37
CA VAL A 10 14.22 19.81 -8.78
C VAL A 10 14.23 20.00 -7.26
N ARG A 11 13.06 20.32 -6.69
CA ARG A 11 12.93 20.60 -5.26
C ARG A 11 12.92 19.30 -4.46
N ARG A 12 13.49 19.33 -3.25
CA ARG A 12 13.33 18.25 -2.27
C ARG A 12 11.87 18.16 -1.83
N VAL A 13 11.39 16.94 -1.62
CA VAL A 13 10.01 16.69 -1.16
C VAL A 13 10.07 16.16 0.25
N ALA A 14 9.57 16.96 1.19
CA ALA A 14 9.48 16.62 2.60
C ALA A 14 8.25 15.74 2.86
N ILE A 15 8.43 14.74 3.73
CA ILE A 15 7.36 14.03 4.41
C ILE A 15 7.22 14.68 5.79
N VAL A 16 6.12 15.39 5.99
CA VAL A 16 5.85 16.14 7.23
C VAL A 16 5.19 15.25 8.28
N GLY A 17 4.42 14.26 7.83
CA GLY A 17 3.80 13.29 8.72
C GLY A 17 2.73 12.45 8.03
N GLY A 18 1.94 11.72 8.80
CA GLY A 18 0.84 10.92 8.26
C GLY A 18 -0.26 10.67 9.28
N ALA A 19 -1.36 10.11 8.80
CA ALA A 19 -2.49 9.67 9.61
C ALA A 19 -3.11 8.42 9.00
N ARG A 20 -3.58 7.51 9.85
CA ARG A 20 -4.30 6.32 9.44
C ARG A 20 -5.36 5.96 10.45
N ILE A 21 -6.35 5.20 10.03
CA ILE A 21 -7.22 4.49 10.97
C ILE A 21 -6.60 3.12 11.32
N PRO A 22 -6.98 2.49 12.45
CA PRO A 22 -6.62 1.11 12.71
C PRO A 22 -7.11 0.22 11.57
N PHE A 23 -6.34 -0.78 11.18
CA PHE A 23 -6.79 -1.74 10.17
C PHE A 23 -7.63 -2.83 10.84
N ALA A 24 -8.82 -3.05 10.30
CA ALA A 24 -9.77 -4.08 10.76
C ALA A 24 -9.65 -5.31 9.86
N ARG A 25 -9.99 -6.49 10.39
CA ARG A 25 -10.24 -7.67 9.55
C ARG A 25 -11.55 -7.48 8.79
N SER A 26 -11.61 -8.01 7.57
CA SER A 26 -12.82 -8.01 6.76
C SER A 26 -14.00 -8.63 7.53
N ASP A 27 -15.20 -8.12 7.27
CA ASP A 27 -16.47 -8.44 7.93
C ASP A 27 -16.49 -8.21 9.45
N GLY A 28 -15.49 -7.47 9.96
CA GLY A 28 -15.35 -7.11 11.37
C GLY A 28 -15.92 -5.73 11.69
N ALA A 29 -15.15 -4.92 12.43
CA ALA A 29 -15.60 -3.61 12.93
C ALA A 29 -16.00 -2.63 11.81
N TYR A 30 -15.43 -2.78 10.61
CA TYR A 30 -15.65 -1.88 9.48
C TYR A 30 -16.56 -2.49 8.41
N ALA A 31 -17.32 -3.54 8.73
CA ALA A 31 -18.17 -4.26 7.78
C ALA A 31 -19.12 -3.37 6.96
N THR A 32 -19.54 -2.23 7.53
CA THR A 32 -20.45 -1.27 6.91
C THR A 32 -19.78 0.08 6.61
N ALA A 33 -18.46 0.13 6.56
CA ALA A 33 -17.71 1.34 6.25
C ALA A 33 -17.40 1.40 4.76
N SER A 34 -17.76 2.50 4.11
CA SER A 34 -17.34 2.74 2.73
C SER A 34 -15.88 3.18 2.68
N ASN A 35 -15.24 3.01 1.51
CA ASN A 35 -13.92 3.58 1.25
C ASN A 35 -13.86 5.08 1.58
N GLN A 36 -14.89 5.84 1.19
CA GLN A 36 -14.95 7.27 1.45
C GLN A 36 -14.96 7.56 2.96
N GLN A 37 -15.79 6.86 3.75
CA GLN A 37 -15.86 7.08 5.19
C GLN A 37 -14.52 6.82 5.89
N MET A 38 -13.82 5.75 5.47
CA MET A 38 -12.50 5.44 6.01
C MET A 38 -11.43 6.45 5.57
N LEU A 39 -11.41 6.83 4.29
CA LEU A 39 -10.46 7.81 3.77
C LEU A 39 -10.68 9.19 4.39
N THR A 40 -11.94 9.63 4.54
CA THR A 40 -12.30 10.87 5.24
C THR A 40 -11.76 10.85 6.67
N ALA A 41 -11.90 9.75 7.43
CA ALA A 41 -11.39 9.68 8.79
C ALA A 41 -9.86 9.82 8.87
N ALA A 42 -9.12 9.21 7.94
CA ALA A 42 -7.67 9.37 7.87
C ALA A 42 -7.26 10.79 7.45
N VAL A 43 -7.97 11.40 6.48
CA VAL A 43 -7.75 12.78 6.04
C VAL A 43 -8.04 13.77 7.17
N ASP A 44 -9.19 13.66 7.84
CA ASP A 44 -9.57 14.55 8.94
C ASP A 44 -8.57 14.50 10.09
N GLY A 45 -8.09 13.30 10.41
CA GLY A 45 -7.00 13.10 11.36
C GLY A 45 -5.74 13.91 11.05
N LEU A 46 -5.39 13.97 9.77
CA LEU A 46 -4.24 14.73 9.29
C LEU A 46 -4.55 16.25 9.27
N VAL A 47 -5.74 16.63 8.83
CA VAL A 47 -6.19 18.03 8.78
C VAL A 47 -6.21 18.66 10.17
N GLU A 48 -6.74 17.95 11.17
CA GLU A 48 -6.77 18.40 12.56
C GLU A 48 -5.37 18.56 13.14
N ARG A 49 -4.50 17.57 12.90
CA ARG A 49 -3.14 17.57 13.45
C ARG A 49 -2.27 18.69 12.89
N TYR A 50 -2.41 19.00 11.60
CA TYR A 50 -1.52 19.93 10.89
C TYR A 50 -2.17 21.28 10.52
N GLY A 51 -3.42 21.54 10.93
CA GLY A 51 -4.11 22.81 10.66
C GLY A 51 -4.29 23.10 9.16
N LEU A 52 -4.96 22.19 8.45
CA LEU A 52 -5.04 22.20 6.98
C LEU A 52 -6.40 22.61 6.39
N GLN A 53 -7.25 23.26 7.19
CA GLN A 53 -8.62 23.63 6.79
C GLN A 53 -8.66 24.83 5.83
N GLU A 54 -7.64 25.69 5.89
CA GLU A 54 -7.65 26.97 5.18
C GLU A 54 -7.50 26.81 3.65
N PRO A 55 -8.08 27.73 2.86
CA PRO A 55 -7.88 27.75 1.41
C PRO A 55 -6.40 27.74 1.03
N GLY A 56 -6.01 26.81 0.16
CA GLY A 56 -4.62 26.69 -0.30
C GLY A 56 -3.65 26.05 0.70
N ALA A 57 -4.11 25.61 1.88
CA ALA A 57 -3.27 24.85 2.80
C ALA A 57 -2.79 23.54 2.18
N VAL A 58 -3.68 22.82 1.49
CA VAL A 58 -3.35 21.62 0.73
C VAL A 58 -3.57 21.88 -0.74
N GLY A 59 -2.50 21.78 -1.53
CA GLY A 59 -2.56 22.01 -2.97
C GLY A 59 -3.23 20.89 -3.75
N GLU A 60 -3.19 19.63 -3.27
CA GLU A 60 -3.91 18.52 -3.89
C GLU A 60 -4.08 17.31 -2.94
N LEU A 61 -5.15 16.53 -3.12
CA LEU A 61 -5.28 15.18 -2.56
C LEU A 61 -5.16 14.13 -3.67
N VAL A 62 -4.16 13.25 -3.58
CA VAL A 62 -3.99 12.10 -4.47
C VAL A 62 -4.29 10.83 -3.68
N ALA A 63 -5.37 10.12 -4.01
CA ALA A 63 -5.74 8.92 -3.27
C ALA A 63 -6.37 7.86 -4.16
N GLY A 64 -6.54 6.65 -3.63
CA GLY A 64 -7.12 5.55 -4.40
C GLY A 64 -7.67 4.43 -3.54
N ALA A 65 -8.37 3.53 -4.22
CA ALA A 65 -8.86 2.25 -3.71
C ALA A 65 -8.77 1.22 -4.84
N VAL A 66 -8.49 -0.03 -4.51
CA VAL A 66 -8.47 -1.14 -5.48
C VAL A 66 -9.85 -1.76 -5.60
N LEU A 67 -10.48 -2.04 -4.46
CA LEU A 67 -11.84 -2.53 -4.33
C LEU A 67 -12.78 -1.33 -4.20
N LYS A 68 -13.28 -0.82 -5.33
CA LYS A 68 -14.21 0.32 -5.36
C LYS A 68 -15.47 0.03 -6.15
N HIS A 69 -16.57 0.61 -5.71
CA HIS A 69 -17.82 0.56 -6.46
C HIS A 69 -17.76 1.53 -7.64
N SER A 70 -18.56 1.30 -8.68
CA SER A 70 -18.67 2.25 -9.81
C SER A 70 -19.23 3.62 -9.39
N ARG A 71 -19.90 3.70 -8.24
CA ARG A 71 -20.35 4.97 -7.62
C ARG A 71 -19.18 5.78 -7.02
N ASP A 72 -18.08 5.12 -6.70
CA ASP A 72 -16.85 5.74 -6.19
C ASP A 72 -15.95 6.19 -7.36
N PHE A 73 -16.54 6.81 -8.38
CA PHE A 73 -15.85 7.15 -9.63
C PHE A 73 -14.80 8.26 -9.44
N ASN A 74 -14.95 9.08 -8.40
CA ASN A 74 -13.99 10.10 -7.99
C ASN A 74 -13.87 10.11 -6.46
N LEU A 75 -13.45 8.97 -5.90
CA LEU A 75 -13.37 8.72 -4.47
C LEU A 75 -12.57 9.82 -3.74
N ALA A 76 -11.41 10.21 -4.28
CA ALA A 76 -10.56 11.24 -3.69
C ALA A 76 -11.28 12.59 -3.63
N ARG A 77 -11.98 12.99 -4.70
CA ARG A 77 -12.69 14.28 -4.73
C ARG A 77 -13.90 14.31 -3.81
N GLU A 78 -14.70 13.26 -3.80
CA GLU A 78 -15.83 13.13 -2.88
C GLU A 78 -15.35 13.07 -1.43
N THR A 79 -14.14 12.54 -1.19
CA THR A 79 -13.50 12.62 0.14
C THR A 79 -13.13 14.05 0.51
N VAL A 80 -12.55 14.86 -0.38
CA VAL A 80 -12.30 16.28 -0.08
C VAL A 80 -13.58 16.97 0.35
N LEU A 81 -14.66 16.82 -0.42
CA LEU A 81 -15.96 17.44 -0.16
C LEU A 81 -16.62 16.96 1.14
N GLY A 82 -16.34 15.72 1.55
CA GLY A 82 -16.85 15.12 2.79
C GLY A 82 -15.91 15.26 3.99
N SER A 83 -14.75 15.88 3.84
CA SER A 83 -13.72 16.03 4.88
C SER A 83 -13.64 17.47 5.39
N LYS A 84 -12.73 17.70 6.35
CA LYS A 84 -12.38 19.02 6.88
C LYS A 84 -11.44 19.82 5.97
N LEU A 85 -11.01 19.27 4.83
CA LEU A 85 -10.24 20.02 3.85
C LEU A 85 -11.06 21.14 3.25
N HIS A 86 -10.37 22.19 2.80
CA HIS A 86 -11.02 23.24 2.04
C HIS A 86 -11.69 22.67 0.77
N PRO A 87 -12.97 22.98 0.48
CA PRO A 87 -13.70 22.35 -0.61
C PRO A 87 -13.12 22.66 -2.01
N ARG A 88 -12.29 23.69 -2.15
CA ARG A 88 -11.57 23.98 -3.41
C ARG A 88 -10.26 23.20 -3.61
N THR A 89 -9.83 22.37 -2.65
CA THR A 89 -8.63 21.54 -2.82
C THR A 89 -8.88 20.52 -3.95
N PRO A 90 -8.10 20.53 -5.04
CA PRO A 90 -8.27 19.57 -6.12
C PRO A 90 -7.88 18.16 -5.67
N ALA A 91 -8.42 17.15 -6.33
CA ALA A 91 -8.14 15.76 -6.03
C ALA A 91 -8.39 14.86 -7.25
N TYR A 92 -7.70 13.71 -7.30
CA TYR A 92 -7.95 12.69 -8.31
C TYR A 92 -7.64 11.28 -7.80
N ASP A 93 -8.29 10.30 -8.42
CA ASP A 93 -8.10 8.88 -8.14
C ASP A 93 -6.88 8.31 -8.86
N ILE A 94 -6.11 7.46 -8.16
CA ILE A 94 -5.06 6.62 -8.75
C ILE A 94 -5.23 5.17 -8.31
N GLN A 95 -4.78 4.21 -9.12
CA GLN A 95 -4.82 2.79 -8.76
C GLN A 95 -3.68 2.01 -9.43
N GLN A 96 -2.92 1.27 -8.64
CA GLN A 96 -1.89 0.32 -9.06
C GLN A 96 -1.80 -0.85 -8.06
N ALA A 97 -2.91 -1.56 -7.87
CA ALA A 97 -3.04 -2.64 -6.89
C ALA A 97 -2.45 -2.26 -5.51
N CYS A 98 -1.68 -3.14 -4.87
CA CYS A 98 -1.02 -2.88 -3.58
C CYS A 98 -0.04 -1.68 -3.62
N GLY A 99 0.43 -1.30 -4.81
CA GLY A 99 1.32 -0.16 -5.02
C GLY A 99 0.59 1.19 -5.01
N THR A 100 -0.75 1.22 -4.99
CA THR A 100 -1.57 2.44 -5.12
C THR A 100 -1.15 3.55 -4.16
N GLY A 101 -1.03 3.26 -2.86
CA GLY A 101 -0.70 4.28 -1.85
C GLY A 101 0.69 4.88 -2.04
N LEU A 102 1.67 4.06 -2.43
CA LEU A 102 3.04 4.56 -2.69
C LEU A 102 3.10 5.32 -4.01
N GLN A 103 2.35 4.90 -5.04
CA GLN A 103 2.23 5.65 -6.28
C GLN A 103 1.50 6.99 -6.09
N ALA A 104 0.53 7.07 -5.19
CA ALA A 104 -0.10 8.33 -4.83
C ALA A 104 0.95 9.30 -4.23
N VAL A 105 1.82 8.79 -3.34
CA VAL A 105 2.93 9.57 -2.76
C VAL A 105 3.89 10.05 -3.86
N ILE A 106 4.30 9.18 -4.77
CA ILE A 106 5.19 9.53 -5.89
C ILE A 106 4.56 10.56 -6.82
N ALA A 107 3.29 10.39 -7.19
CA ALA A 107 2.60 11.29 -8.09
C ALA A 107 2.44 12.70 -7.50
N ALA A 108 2.09 12.79 -6.21
CA ALA A 108 2.04 14.05 -5.48
C ALA A 108 3.45 14.68 -5.33
N ALA A 109 4.46 13.88 -4.98
CA ALA A 109 5.83 14.32 -4.83
C ALA A 109 6.38 14.93 -6.12
N ASN A 110 6.08 14.35 -7.29
CA ASN A 110 6.50 14.90 -8.57
C ASN A 110 5.99 16.32 -8.82
N LYS A 111 4.73 16.61 -8.47
CA LYS A 111 4.18 17.96 -8.61
C LYS A 111 4.86 18.94 -7.67
N ILE A 112 5.20 18.52 -6.45
CA ILE A 112 5.96 19.35 -5.50
C ILE A 112 7.37 19.60 -6.02
N ALA A 113 8.08 18.55 -6.41
CA ALA A 113 9.46 18.62 -6.92
C ALA A 113 9.59 19.54 -8.13
N LEU A 114 8.55 19.58 -9.00
CA LEU A 114 8.49 20.40 -10.20
C LEU A 114 7.92 21.81 -10.01
N GLY A 115 7.59 22.22 -8.78
CA GLY A 115 7.06 23.58 -8.55
C GLY A 115 5.59 23.77 -8.88
N GLN A 116 4.82 22.71 -9.14
CA GLN A 116 3.41 22.81 -9.53
C GLN A 116 2.46 22.93 -8.34
N THR A 117 2.88 22.45 -7.17
CA THR A 117 2.18 22.60 -5.89
C THR A 117 3.18 22.68 -4.75
N GLU A 118 2.81 23.31 -3.65
CA GLU A 118 3.65 23.43 -2.45
C GLU A 118 3.41 22.31 -1.43
N SER A 119 2.21 21.73 -1.44
CA SER A 119 1.82 20.67 -0.51
C SER A 119 0.83 19.73 -1.16
N ALA A 120 0.77 18.51 -0.64
CA ALA A 120 -0.20 17.51 -1.06
C ALA A 120 -0.45 16.49 0.05
N ILE A 121 -1.65 15.92 0.06
CA ILE A 121 -1.96 14.71 0.83
C ILE A 121 -1.98 13.54 -0.15
N ALA A 122 -1.35 12.44 0.22
CA ALA A 122 -1.29 11.23 -0.61
C ALA A 122 -1.66 9.98 0.18
N GLY A 123 -2.38 9.03 -0.43
CA GLY A 123 -2.61 7.72 0.18
C GLY A 123 -3.74 6.91 -0.43
N GLY A 124 -4.57 6.30 0.41
CA GLY A 124 -5.68 5.48 -0.08
C GLY A 124 -6.45 4.76 1.01
N ALA A 125 -7.53 4.10 0.58
CA ALA A 125 -8.39 3.27 1.41
C ALA A 125 -8.79 2.02 0.63
N ASP A 126 -9.02 0.91 1.33
CA ASP A 126 -9.62 -0.28 0.75
C ASP A 126 -10.50 -0.98 1.79
N THR A 127 -11.62 -1.52 1.34
CA THR A 127 -12.52 -2.37 2.13
C THR A 127 -12.79 -3.66 1.36
N ALA A 128 -12.39 -4.78 1.96
CA ALA A 128 -12.80 -6.11 1.51
C ALA A 128 -14.22 -6.45 1.97
N SER A 129 -14.71 -5.77 3.02
CA SER A 129 -16.07 -5.94 3.54
C SER A 129 -17.18 -5.40 2.64
N ASP A 130 -16.92 -4.30 1.92
CA ASP A 130 -17.88 -3.69 0.99
C ASP A 130 -17.44 -3.91 -0.47
N ALA A 131 -17.08 -5.15 -0.80
CA ALA A 131 -16.67 -5.52 -2.15
C ALA A 131 -17.86 -5.41 -3.14
N PRO A 132 -17.66 -4.86 -4.36
CA PRO A 132 -18.74 -4.63 -5.31
C PRO A 132 -19.30 -5.93 -5.89
N LEU A 133 -20.54 -6.26 -5.57
CA LEU A 133 -21.26 -7.39 -6.16
C LEU A 133 -21.80 -7.00 -7.54
N GLY A 134 -21.25 -7.63 -8.58
CA GLY A 134 -21.66 -7.43 -9.97
C GLY A 134 -22.80 -8.34 -10.40
N VAL A 135 -23.43 -8.01 -11.52
CA VAL A 135 -24.23 -8.98 -12.29
C VAL A 135 -23.29 -9.77 -13.19
N ASN A 136 -23.48 -11.09 -13.31
CA ASN A 136 -22.66 -11.88 -14.23
C ASN A 136 -22.79 -11.42 -15.69
N ASP A 137 -21.79 -11.77 -16.50
CA ASP A 137 -21.66 -11.27 -17.87
C ASP A 137 -22.85 -11.66 -18.77
N SER A 138 -23.43 -12.85 -18.57
CA SER A 138 -24.61 -13.31 -19.31
C SER A 138 -25.82 -12.43 -19.04
N LEU A 139 -26.13 -12.15 -17.76
CA LEU A 139 -27.20 -11.23 -17.38
C LEU A 139 -26.92 -9.82 -17.88
N ARG A 140 -25.69 -9.34 -17.72
CA ARG A 140 -25.25 -8.02 -18.20
C ARG A 140 -25.53 -7.86 -19.70
N ARG A 141 -25.16 -8.86 -20.53
CA ARG A 141 -25.41 -8.83 -21.98
C ARG A 141 -26.90 -8.80 -22.31
N ILE A 142 -27.73 -9.56 -21.60
CA ILE A 142 -29.20 -9.57 -21.78
C ILE A 142 -29.80 -8.22 -21.42
N LEU A 143 -29.42 -7.62 -20.29
CA LEU A 143 -29.89 -6.30 -19.86
C LEU A 143 -29.47 -5.21 -20.85
N LEU A 144 -28.24 -5.28 -21.37
CA LEU A 144 -27.76 -4.36 -22.39
C LEU A 144 -28.47 -4.57 -23.74
N GLU A 145 -28.81 -5.80 -24.11
CA GLU A 145 -29.62 -6.09 -25.30
C GLU A 145 -31.03 -5.49 -25.16
N ALA A 146 -31.67 -5.67 -24.01
CA ALA A 146 -32.96 -5.06 -23.72
C ALA A 146 -32.87 -3.52 -23.79
N ARG A 147 -31.83 -2.90 -23.20
CA ARG A 147 -31.60 -1.45 -23.29
C ARG A 147 -31.45 -0.96 -24.74
N ARG A 148 -30.78 -1.75 -25.60
CA ARG A 148 -30.56 -1.41 -27.03
C ARG A 148 -31.81 -1.60 -27.91
N ALA A 149 -32.83 -2.34 -27.45
CA ALA A 149 -34.01 -2.61 -28.25
C ALA A 149 -34.88 -1.35 -28.46
N LYS A 150 -35.20 -1.06 -29.73
CA LYS A 150 -35.97 0.12 -30.17
C LYS A 150 -37.49 0.00 -29.96
N SER A 151 -38.01 -1.21 -29.78
CA SER A 151 -39.45 -1.47 -29.59
C SER A 151 -39.72 -2.20 -28.27
N LEU A 152 -40.93 -2.03 -27.73
CA LEU A 152 -41.36 -2.75 -26.53
C LEU A 152 -41.30 -4.27 -26.72
N GLY A 153 -41.73 -4.78 -27.88
CA GLY A 153 -41.62 -6.20 -28.21
C GLY A 153 -40.18 -6.70 -28.24
N GLY A 154 -39.25 -5.90 -28.77
CA GLY A 154 -37.81 -6.22 -28.75
C GLY A 154 -37.23 -6.26 -27.33
N ARG A 155 -37.67 -5.35 -26.45
CA ARG A 155 -37.27 -5.33 -25.03
C ARG A 155 -37.76 -6.57 -24.30
N VAL A 156 -39.04 -6.92 -24.45
CA VAL A 156 -39.64 -8.11 -23.83
C VAL A 156 -38.94 -9.38 -24.33
N LYS A 157 -38.68 -9.49 -25.64
CA LYS A 157 -37.98 -10.64 -26.22
C LYS A 157 -36.56 -10.81 -25.65
N ALA A 158 -35.83 -9.71 -25.43
CA ALA A 158 -34.52 -9.75 -24.81
C ALA A 158 -34.60 -10.20 -23.35
N LEU A 159 -35.51 -9.62 -22.55
CA LEU A 159 -35.70 -9.98 -21.15
C LEU A 159 -36.21 -11.42 -20.96
N ALA A 160 -36.96 -11.97 -21.92
CA ALA A 160 -37.38 -13.37 -21.92
C ALA A 160 -36.20 -14.37 -22.00
N LYS A 161 -34.96 -13.90 -22.26
CA LYS A 161 -33.74 -14.73 -22.19
C LYS A 161 -33.18 -14.89 -20.78
N VAL A 162 -33.67 -14.14 -19.79
CA VAL A 162 -33.23 -14.29 -18.39
C VAL A 162 -33.57 -15.69 -17.88
N ARG A 163 -32.64 -16.32 -17.16
CA ARG A 163 -32.77 -17.64 -16.56
C ARG A 163 -32.31 -17.57 -15.10
N PRO A 164 -32.76 -18.44 -14.19
CA PRO A 164 -32.30 -18.44 -12.80
C PRO A 164 -30.77 -18.51 -12.66
N ALA A 165 -30.07 -19.26 -13.52
CA ALA A 165 -28.61 -19.33 -13.54
C ALA A 165 -27.93 -17.97 -13.84
N HIS A 166 -28.63 -17.04 -14.49
CA HIS A 166 -28.14 -15.68 -14.73
C HIS A 166 -28.27 -14.78 -13.49
N LEU A 167 -28.86 -15.22 -12.39
CA LEU A 167 -28.97 -14.42 -11.16
C LEU A 167 -27.84 -14.66 -10.17
N VAL A 168 -26.86 -15.53 -10.51
CA VAL A 168 -25.66 -15.72 -9.69
C VAL A 168 -24.81 -14.44 -9.77
N PRO A 169 -24.54 -13.76 -8.63
CA PRO A 169 -23.72 -12.56 -8.62
C PRO A 169 -22.30 -12.84 -9.12
N ASP A 170 -21.71 -11.85 -9.78
CA ASP A 170 -20.27 -11.84 -10.04
C ASP A 170 -19.57 -11.25 -8.81
N ILE A 171 -18.92 -12.11 -8.04
CA ILE A 171 -18.23 -11.75 -6.81
C ILE A 171 -16.76 -11.49 -7.16
N PRO A 172 -16.21 -10.30 -6.85
CA PRO A 172 -14.78 -10.03 -7.04
C PRO A 172 -13.94 -11.11 -6.39
N ARG A 173 -13.05 -11.73 -7.18
CA ARG A 173 -12.12 -12.73 -6.68
C ARG A 173 -10.74 -12.09 -6.53
N ASN A 174 -10.03 -12.43 -5.45
CA ASN A 174 -8.62 -12.08 -5.29
C ASN A 174 -7.73 -13.00 -6.14
N ALA A 175 -8.04 -13.11 -7.43
CA ALA A 175 -7.40 -13.99 -8.39
C ALA A 175 -6.96 -13.20 -9.62
N GLU A 176 -5.80 -13.55 -10.15
CA GLU A 176 -5.26 -12.91 -11.34
C GLU A 176 -6.03 -13.36 -12.59
N PRO A 177 -6.63 -12.45 -13.39
CA PRO A 177 -7.53 -12.82 -14.49
C PRO A 177 -6.90 -13.73 -15.54
N ARG A 178 -5.57 -13.64 -15.72
CA ARG A 178 -4.82 -14.38 -16.74
C ARG A 178 -4.40 -15.78 -16.31
N THR A 179 -4.30 -16.04 -15.01
CA THR A 179 -3.81 -17.32 -14.48
C THR A 179 -4.87 -18.07 -13.68
N GLY A 180 -5.91 -17.37 -13.19
CA GLY A 180 -6.94 -17.92 -12.32
C GLY A 180 -6.46 -18.20 -10.88
N LEU A 181 -5.17 -18.05 -10.60
CA LEU A 181 -4.58 -18.27 -9.28
C LEU A 181 -4.83 -17.07 -8.37
N SER A 182 -5.02 -17.35 -7.08
CA SER A 182 -5.03 -16.30 -6.06
C SER A 182 -3.63 -15.74 -5.82
N MET A 183 -3.54 -14.58 -5.18
CA MET A 183 -2.25 -14.01 -4.72
C MET A 183 -1.47 -15.00 -3.84
N GLY A 184 -2.17 -15.73 -2.96
CA GLY A 184 -1.55 -16.73 -2.07
C GLY A 184 -1.06 -17.97 -2.82
N GLU A 185 -1.77 -18.40 -3.87
CA GLU A 185 -1.31 -19.50 -4.73
C GLU A 185 -0.05 -19.11 -5.51
N HIS A 186 -0.02 -17.89 -6.07
CA HIS A 186 1.19 -17.36 -6.71
C HIS A 186 2.38 -17.30 -5.75
N ALA A 187 2.13 -16.86 -4.51
CA ALA A 187 3.15 -16.83 -3.47
C ALA A 187 3.62 -18.25 -3.10
N ALA A 188 2.74 -19.25 -3.07
CA ALA A 188 3.09 -20.64 -2.78
C ALA A 188 3.95 -21.27 -3.89
N VAL A 189 3.62 -21.00 -5.16
CA VAL A 189 4.45 -21.39 -6.31
C VAL A 189 5.85 -20.80 -6.17
N THR A 190 5.94 -19.50 -5.87
CA THR A 190 7.22 -18.81 -5.68
C THR A 190 7.99 -19.34 -4.47
N ALA A 191 7.31 -19.59 -3.35
CA ALA A 191 7.92 -20.13 -2.12
C ALA A 191 8.57 -21.48 -2.39
N ARG A 192 7.87 -22.36 -3.11
CA ARG A 192 8.37 -23.67 -3.51
C ARG A 192 9.57 -23.54 -4.46
N ALA A 193 9.43 -22.74 -5.51
CA ALA A 193 10.49 -22.49 -6.50
C ALA A 193 11.79 -21.98 -5.85
N ARG A 194 11.68 -21.21 -4.76
CA ARG A 194 12.80 -20.62 -4.02
C ARG A 194 13.21 -21.39 -2.76
N GLY A 195 12.58 -22.54 -2.48
CA GLY A 195 12.91 -23.34 -1.30
C GLY A 195 12.66 -22.61 0.04
N VAL A 196 11.65 -21.74 0.11
CA VAL A 196 11.36 -20.96 1.32
C VAL A 196 10.74 -21.86 2.39
N ALA A 197 11.54 -22.19 3.41
CA ALA A 197 11.14 -23.04 4.53
C ALA A 197 9.95 -22.50 5.32
N ARG A 198 9.16 -23.40 5.90
CA ARG A 198 8.00 -23.09 6.74
C ARG A 198 8.41 -22.33 8.00
N GLU A 199 9.46 -22.80 8.65
CA GLU A 199 9.95 -22.30 9.93
C GLU A 199 10.37 -20.82 9.80
N ALA A 200 11.07 -20.47 8.72
CA ALA A 200 11.49 -19.09 8.44
C ALA A 200 10.30 -18.15 8.17
N GLN A 201 9.22 -18.66 7.55
CA GLN A 201 7.99 -17.90 7.34
C GLN A 201 7.28 -17.61 8.67
N ASP A 202 7.19 -18.62 9.53
CA ASP A 202 6.55 -18.50 10.83
C ASP A 202 7.36 -17.59 11.79
N GLU A 203 8.69 -17.65 11.75
CA GLU A 203 9.58 -16.75 12.50
C GLU A 203 9.38 -15.28 12.10
N LEU A 204 9.32 -15.00 10.79
CA LEU A 204 9.08 -13.65 10.29
C LEU A 204 7.70 -13.14 10.73
N ALA A 205 6.66 -13.96 10.62
CA ALA A 205 5.31 -13.60 11.03
C ALA A 205 5.19 -13.34 12.54
N ALA A 206 5.79 -14.20 13.37
CA ALA A 206 5.84 -14.00 14.82
C ALA A 206 6.55 -12.70 15.17
N THR A 207 7.71 -12.45 14.55
CA THR A 207 8.52 -11.24 14.76
C THR A 207 7.74 -9.97 14.38
N SER A 208 7.02 -9.97 13.25
CA SER A 208 6.20 -8.82 12.82
C SER A 208 5.14 -8.48 13.87
N HIS A 209 4.44 -9.49 14.42
CA HIS A 209 3.45 -9.28 15.47
C HIS A 209 4.05 -8.77 16.78
N GLN A 210 5.18 -9.32 17.21
CA GLN A 210 5.87 -8.91 18.43
C GLN A 210 6.40 -7.47 18.32
N ARG A 211 6.98 -7.10 17.16
CA ARG A 211 7.47 -5.75 16.89
C ARG A 211 6.33 -4.72 16.83
N LEU A 212 5.21 -5.06 16.20
CA LEU A 212 4.03 -4.19 16.19
C LEU A 212 3.47 -3.98 17.60
N ALA A 213 3.40 -5.04 18.41
CA ALA A 213 3.00 -4.93 19.82
C ALA A 213 3.93 -3.99 20.59
N ALA A 214 5.25 -4.20 20.49
CA ALA A 214 6.24 -3.35 21.14
C ALA A 214 6.16 -1.88 20.69
N ALA A 215 5.89 -1.62 19.41
CA ALA A 215 5.67 -0.28 18.88
C ALA A 215 4.41 0.38 19.49
N TYR A 216 3.31 -0.36 19.63
CA TYR A 216 2.12 0.13 20.34
C TYR A 216 2.39 0.44 21.81
N GLU A 217 3.08 -0.45 22.53
CA GLU A 217 3.34 -0.27 23.97
C GLU A 217 4.27 0.89 24.27
N ARG A 218 5.24 1.19 23.39
CA ARG A 218 6.10 2.39 23.54
C ARG A 218 5.43 3.70 23.10
N GLY A 219 4.17 3.68 22.68
CA GLY A 219 3.43 4.86 22.24
C GLY A 219 3.76 5.35 20.83
N PHE A 220 4.44 4.54 20.01
CA PHE A 220 4.90 4.94 18.67
C PHE A 220 3.76 5.44 17.76
N PHE A 221 2.55 4.89 17.89
CA PHE A 221 1.43 5.21 17.01
C PHE A 221 0.49 6.34 17.51
N GLN A 222 0.79 6.98 18.64
CA GLN A 222 -0.09 7.99 19.25
C GLN A 222 -0.42 9.17 18.31
N ASP A 223 0.53 9.54 17.47
CA ASP A 223 0.48 10.62 16.47
C ASP A 223 0.41 10.08 15.03
N LEU A 224 0.01 8.82 14.84
CA LEU A 224 -0.19 8.21 13.51
C LEU A 224 -1.57 7.59 13.38
N VAL A 225 -2.12 7.02 14.45
CA VAL A 225 -3.40 6.31 14.45
C VAL A 225 -4.52 7.19 14.99
N VAL A 226 -5.61 7.29 14.22
CA VAL A 226 -6.83 7.97 14.61
C VAL A 226 -7.91 6.92 14.88
N PRO A 227 -8.45 6.82 16.12
CA PRO A 227 -9.49 5.86 16.44
C PRO A 227 -10.68 5.95 15.48
N PHE A 228 -11.21 4.81 15.05
CA PHE A 228 -12.31 4.75 14.10
C PHE A 228 -13.22 3.57 14.41
N ARG A 229 -14.52 3.82 14.45
CA ARG A 229 -15.59 2.81 14.64
C ARG A 229 -15.27 1.75 15.72
N GLY A 230 -14.87 2.22 16.90
CA GLY A 230 -14.62 1.37 18.07
C GLY A 230 -13.25 0.70 18.12
N LEU A 231 -12.39 0.89 17.10
CA LEU A 231 -10.99 0.46 17.15
C LEU A 231 -10.07 1.63 17.47
N ALA A 232 -9.09 1.37 18.32
CA ALA A 232 -7.95 2.26 18.61
C ALA A 232 -6.59 1.61 18.29
N ARG A 233 -6.57 0.31 18.02
CA ARG A 233 -5.40 -0.48 17.64
C ARG A 233 -5.78 -1.44 16.51
N ASP A 234 -4.79 -1.83 15.69
CA ASP A 234 -5.00 -2.76 14.58
C ASP A 234 -5.58 -4.09 15.08
N GLN A 235 -6.70 -4.52 14.48
CA GLN A 235 -7.44 -5.70 14.94
C GLN A 235 -6.69 -7.01 14.69
N ASN A 236 -5.82 -7.04 13.68
CA ASN A 236 -5.09 -8.23 13.31
C ASN A 236 -3.92 -8.56 14.26
N LEU A 237 -3.50 -7.61 15.11
CA LEU A 237 -2.37 -7.76 16.00
C LEU A 237 -2.56 -8.94 16.99
N ARG A 238 -1.57 -9.84 17.05
CA ARG A 238 -1.50 -11.00 17.93
C ARG A 238 -0.20 -10.96 18.74
N PRO A 239 -0.14 -10.25 19.88
CA PRO A 239 1.12 -10.04 20.61
C PRO A 239 1.80 -11.34 21.08
N GLY A 240 1.01 -12.38 21.37
CA GLY A 240 1.48 -13.70 21.81
C GLY A 240 1.79 -14.69 20.69
N SER A 241 2.00 -14.22 19.45
CA SER A 241 2.45 -15.06 18.33
C SER A 241 3.87 -15.59 18.57
N THR A 242 4.06 -16.87 18.28
CA THR A 242 5.29 -17.65 18.51
C THR A 242 5.43 -18.67 17.40
N VAL A 243 6.65 -19.07 17.05
CA VAL A 243 6.92 -20.05 15.99
C VAL A 243 6.19 -21.37 16.24
N GLU A 244 6.16 -21.83 17.50
CA GLU A 244 5.53 -23.11 17.89
C GLU A 244 4.01 -23.10 17.64
N LYS A 245 3.33 -22.01 17.99
CA LYS A 245 1.89 -21.85 17.71
C LYS A 245 1.62 -21.77 16.22
N LEU A 246 2.45 -21.04 15.47
CA LEU A 246 2.28 -20.89 14.03
C LEU A 246 2.53 -22.22 13.31
N ALA A 247 3.51 -23.02 13.74
CA ALA A 247 3.83 -24.33 13.19
C ALA A 247 2.64 -25.31 13.27
N SER A 248 1.77 -25.18 14.27
CA SER A 248 0.56 -26.02 14.41
C SER A 248 -0.52 -25.77 13.35
N LEU A 249 -0.46 -24.66 12.62
CA LEU A 249 -1.45 -24.30 11.63
C LEU A 249 -1.30 -25.12 10.34
N LYS A 250 -2.44 -25.54 9.79
CA LYS A 250 -2.50 -26.22 8.50
C LYS A 250 -2.22 -25.24 7.35
N PRO A 251 -1.50 -25.68 6.31
CA PRO A 251 -1.36 -24.91 5.07
C PRO A 251 -2.71 -24.61 4.42
N VAL A 252 -2.78 -23.47 3.74
CA VAL A 252 -4.00 -22.97 3.06
C VAL A 252 -3.78 -22.59 1.60
N PHE A 253 -2.53 -22.60 1.13
CA PHE A 253 -2.14 -22.35 -0.27
C PHE A 253 -1.14 -23.41 -0.73
N GLY A 254 -1.04 -23.64 -2.04
CA GLY A 254 -0.14 -24.63 -2.64
C GLY A 254 -0.49 -26.08 -2.29
N LEU A 255 -1.75 -26.35 -1.98
CA LEU A 255 -2.21 -27.67 -1.49
C LEU A 255 -2.10 -28.78 -2.55
N ASP A 256 -1.94 -28.41 -3.81
CA ASP A 256 -1.69 -29.29 -4.95
C ASP A 256 -0.19 -29.65 -5.12
N HIS A 257 0.68 -29.17 -4.23
CA HIS A 257 2.11 -29.45 -4.24
C HIS A 257 2.55 -30.31 -3.04
N PRO A 258 3.65 -31.07 -3.17
CA PRO A 258 4.25 -31.73 -2.02
C PRO A 258 4.78 -30.67 -1.04
N ASP A 259 4.53 -30.89 0.26
CA ASP A 259 5.03 -30.09 1.38
C ASP A 259 4.67 -28.59 1.35
N PRO A 260 3.37 -28.21 1.35
CA PRO A 260 2.96 -26.82 1.35
C PRO A 260 3.38 -26.08 2.62
N THR A 261 3.95 -24.89 2.48
CA THR A 261 4.55 -24.13 3.59
C THR A 261 3.72 -22.92 4.04
N MET A 262 2.75 -22.46 3.24
CA MET A 262 2.01 -21.23 3.52
C MET A 262 0.74 -21.49 4.31
N THR A 263 0.57 -20.78 5.43
CA THR A 263 -0.58 -20.88 6.33
C THR A 263 -1.26 -19.53 6.52
N ALA A 264 -2.45 -19.54 7.12
CA ALA A 264 -3.12 -18.31 7.53
C ALA A 264 -2.31 -17.49 8.58
N GLY A 265 -1.37 -18.10 9.29
CA GLY A 265 -0.55 -17.41 10.30
C GLY A 265 0.65 -16.67 9.72
N ASN A 266 1.15 -17.09 8.56
CA ASN A 266 2.27 -16.46 7.85
C ASN A 266 1.83 -15.74 6.56
N SER A 267 0.53 -15.46 6.45
CA SER A 267 -0.12 -14.76 5.35
C SER A 267 -0.96 -13.59 5.88
N THR A 268 -1.03 -12.49 5.14
CA THR A 268 -1.96 -11.40 5.51
C THR A 268 -3.42 -11.80 5.27
N PRO A 269 -4.34 -11.48 6.22
CA PRO A 269 -5.77 -11.63 5.97
C PRO A 269 -6.30 -10.48 5.12
N LEU A 270 -7.54 -10.61 4.64
CA LEU A 270 -8.28 -9.48 4.11
C LEU A 270 -8.62 -8.50 5.23
N THR A 271 -8.42 -7.22 4.93
CA THR A 271 -8.55 -6.15 5.92
C THR A 271 -9.07 -4.87 5.30
N ASP A 272 -9.74 -4.07 6.13
CA ASP A 272 -10.28 -2.77 5.78
C ASP A 272 -9.47 -1.67 6.47
N GLY A 273 -9.22 -0.57 5.77
CA GLY A 273 -8.53 0.57 6.37
C GLY A 273 -8.17 1.68 5.39
N ALA A 274 -7.68 2.79 5.94
CA ALA A 274 -7.21 3.95 5.21
C ALA A 274 -5.96 4.56 5.86
N ALA A 275 -5.07 5.11 5.04
CA ALA A 275 -3.89 5.83 5.48
C ALA A 275 -3.50 6.94 4.49
N THR A 276 -2.95 8.02 5.01
CA THR A 276 -2.53 9.21 4.27
C THR A 276 -1.20 9.76 4.81
N VAL A 277 -0.49 10.49 3.96
CA VAL A 277 0.78 11.15 4.23
C VAL A 277 0.67 12.61 3.77
N LEU A 278 1.24 13.53 4.56
CA LEU A 278 1.42 14.94 4.21
C LEU A 278 2.79 15.13 3.59
N LEU A 279 2.80 15.62 2.35
CA LEU A 279 3.99 15.98 1.60
C LEU A 279 4.04 17.49 1.41
N ALA A 280 5.23 18.07 1.44
CA ALA A 280 5.41 19.50 1.24
C ALA A 280 6.77 19.84 0.62
N SER A 281 6.86 21.04 0.03
CA SER A 281 8.13 21.72 -0.17
C SER A 281 8.72 22.14 1.18
N GLU A 282 10.04 22.31 1.25
CA GLU A 282 10.69 22.84 2.46
C GLU A 282 10.18 24.24 2.80
N GLU A 283 9.95 25.08 1.80
CA GLU A 283 9.44 26.43 2.01
C GLU A 283 8.07 26.42 2.70
N TRP A 284 7.13 25.63 2.19
CA TRP A 284 5.80 25.51 2.78
C TRP A 284 5.84 24.96 4.21
N ALA A 285 6.68 23.95 4.46
CA ALA A 285 6.83 23.36 5.79
C ALA A 285 7.41 24.39 6.78
N ARG A 286 8.43 25.13 6.37
CA ARG A 286 9.07 26.18 7.16
C ARG A 286 8.13 27.32 7.53
N GLU A 287 7.35 27.83 6.57
CA GLU A 287 6.39 28.91 6.79
C GLU A 287 5.31 28.54 7.81
N ARG A 288 5.02 27.25 7.94
CA ARG A 288 4.05 26.70 8.90
C ARG A 288 4.67 26.20 10.20
N GLY A 289 5.99 26.32 10.35
CA GLY A 289 6.70 25.78 11.52
C GLY A 289 6.59 24.26 11.65
N LEU A 290 6.40 23.55 10.54
CA LEU A 290 6.29 22.10 10.50
C LEU A 290 7.65 21.49 10.16
N GLU A 291 8.15 20.62 11.03
CA GLU A 291 9.42 19.94 10.82
C GLU A 291 9.24 18.72 9.89
N PRO A 292 10.00 18.63 8.79
CA PRO A 292 10.07 17.41 8.00
C PRO A 292 10.57 16.25 8.86
N LEU A 293 9.98 15.07 8.71
CA LEU A 293 10.46 13.83 9.32
C LEU A 293 11.52 13.15 8.44
N ALA A 294 11.27 13.17 7.13
CA ALA A 294 12.13 12.58 6.12
C ALA A 294 11.94 13.26 4.76
N TYR A 295 12.78 12.91 3.80
CA TYR A 295 12.69 13.32 2.40
C TYR A 295 12.56 12.10 1.51
N LEU A 296 11.68 12.16 0.51
CA LEU A 296 11.64 11.18 -0.57
C LEU A 296 12.73 11.51 -1.59
N THR A 297 13.73 10.64 -1.74
CA THR A 297 14.94 10.93 -2.54
C THR A 297 15.08 10.07 -3.79
N ALA A 298 14.53 8.86 -3.79
CA ALA A 298 14.45 8.01 -4.96
C ALA A 298 13.19 7.14 -4.91
N TYR A 299 12.72 6.73 -6.08
CA TYR A 299 11.67 5.73 -6.21
C TYR A 299 11.78 5.00 -7.55
N GLU A 300 11.23 3.79 -7.63
CA GLU A 300 11.27 2.97 -8.84
C GLU A 300 10.00 2.13 -8.96
N THR A 301 9.56 1.88 -10.19
CA THR A 301 8.45 0.97 -10.48
C THR A 301 8.89 -0.06 -11.50
N SER A 302 8.74 -1.35 -11.18
CA SER A 302 9.05 -2.45 -12.08
C SER A 302 7.83 -3.35 -12.30
N ALA A 303 7.95 -4.23 -13.29
CA ALA A 303 7.02 -5.31 -13.52
C ALA A 303 7.75 -6.60 -13.92
N VAL A 304 7.06 -7.74 -13.79
CA VAL A 304 7.49 -9.08 -14.20
C VAL A 304 6.44 -9.76 -15.07
N ASP A 305 6.85 -10.70 -15.91
CA ASP A 305 5.94 -11.48 -16.73
C ASP A 305 5.47 -12.77 -16.02
N PHE A 306 4.53 -12.62 -15.08
CA PHE A 306 3.99 -13.74 -14.32
C PHE A 306 3.05 -14.67 -15.12
N VAL A 307 2.84 -14.39 -16.43
CA VAL A 307 1.95 -15.16 -17.29
C VAL A 307 2.73 -16.05 -18.25
N GLY A 308 3.73 -15.47 -18.94
CA GLY A 308 4.56 -16.17 -19.93
C GLY A 308 6.01 -16.39 -19.50
N GLY A 309 6.44 -15.74 -18.41
CA GLY A 309 7.81 -15.80 -17.90
C GLY A 309 8.09 -17.03 -17.06
N ASP A 310 9.31 -17.09 -16.52
CA ASP A 310 9.75 -18.23 -15.71
C ASP A 310 9.34 -18.04 -14.23
N VAL A 311 8.12 -18.49 -13.93
CA VAL A 311 7.49 -18.38 -12.61
C VAL A 311 8.01 -19.45 -11.63
N ALA A 312 8.27 -20.67 -12.12
CA ALA A 312 8.57 -21.83 -11.29
C ALA A 312 10.08 -22.09 -11.10
N GLY A 313 10.93 -21.56 -12.00
CA GLY A 313 12.40 -21.67 -11.92
C GLY A 313 13.12 -20.31 -11.93
N GLY A 314 12.42 -19.22 -12.24
CA GLY A 314 13.03 -17.94 -12.61
C GLY A 314 12.68 -16.77 -11.70
N GLU A 315 12.68 -15.57 -12.30
CA GLU A 315 12.58 -14.28 -11.60
C GLU A 315 11.20 -13.61 -11.74
N ASP A 316 10.24 -14.30 -12.36
CA ASP A 316 8.97 -13.71 -12.82
C ASP A 316 7.74 -14.08 -11.96
N GLY A 317 7.93 -14.60 -10.74
CA GLY A 317 6.82 -14.81 -9.81
C GLY A 317 6.02 -13.52 -9.58
N LEU A 318 4.68 -13.60 -9.50
CA LEU A 318 3.78 -12.43 -9.43
C LEU A 318 4.25 -11.33 -8.46
N LEU A 319 4.77 -11.73 -7.30
CA LEU A 319 5.15 -10.80 -6.22
C LEU A 319 6.65 -10.45 -6.22
N MET A 320 7.38 -10.81 -7.28
CA MET A 320 8.84 -10.68 -7.38
C MET A 320 9.32 -9.44 -8.10
N ALA A 321 8.43 -8.56 -8.58
CA ALA A 321 8.83 -7.29 -9.18
C ALA A 321 9.81 -6.45 -8.31
N PRO A 322 9.70 -6.39 -6.97
CA PRO A 322 10.69 -5.69 -6.16
C PRO A 322 12.10 -6.29 -6.17
N ALA A 323 12.25 -7.57 -6.55
CA ALA A 323 13.56 -8.17 -6.80
C ALA A 323 14.30 -7.53 -7.98
N HIS A 324 13.58 -6.79 -8.84
CA HIS A 324 14.12 -6.03 -9.97
C HIS A 324 14.11 -4.51 -9.72
N ALA A 325 13.07 -3.98 -9.06
CA ALA A 325 12.95 -2.54 -8.80
C ALA A 325 14.06 -2.04 -7.87
N VAL A 326 14.34 -2.74 -6.76
CA VAL A 326 15.35 -2.30 -5.79
C VAL A 326 16.75 -2.24 -6.42
N PRO A 327 17.30 -3.31 -7.05
CA PRO A 327 18.62 -3.22 -7.68
C PRO A 327 18.77 -2.05 -8.64
N ARG A 328 17.80 -1.83 -9.53
CA ARG A 328 17.82 -0.71 -10.50
C ARG A 328 17.76 0.66 -9.81
N MET A 329 16.94 0.78 -8.76
CA MET A 329 16.85 2.00 -7.98
C MET A 329 18.17 2.32 -7.26
N LEU A 330 18.77 1.31 -6.65
CA LEU A 330 20.04 1.42 -5.93
C LEU A 330 21.20 1.75 -6.87
N GLU A 331 21.27 1.09 -8.02
CA GLU A 331 22.25 1.39 -9.07
C GLU A 331 22.16 2.86 -9.51
N ARG A 332 20.94 3.35 -9.81
CA ARG A 332 20.74 4.75 -10.18
C ARG A 332 21.10 5.73 -9.05
N ALA A 333 20.86 5.32 -7.80
CA ALA A 333 21.18 6.14 -6.63
C ALA A 333 22.66 6.08 -6.23
N GLY A 334 23.43 5.13 -6.76
CA GLY A 334 24.81 4.88 -6.34
C GLY A 334 24.91 4.37 -4.90
N LEU A 335 23.93 3.58 -4.44
CA LEU A 335 23.84 3.07 -3.07
C LEU A 335 23.87 1.53 -3.04
N GLY A 336 24.33 0.96 -1.94
CA GLY A 336 24.22 -0.46 -1.60
C GLY A 336 23.21 -0.72 -0.49
N LEU A 337 22.91 -1.99 -0.18
CA LEU A 337 22.00 -2.32 0.93
C LEU A 337 22.55 -1.92 2.30
N ASP A 338 23.88 -1.88 2.46
CA ASP A 338 24.53 -1.50 3.71
C ASP A 338 24.36 0.00 4.05
N ASP A 339 23.98 0.83 3.08
CA ASP A 339 23.69 2.25 3.29
C ASP A 339 22.35 2.51 4.01
N PHE A 340 21.56 1.46 4.27
CA PHE A 340 20.24 1.56 4.88
C PHE A 340 20.24 1.12 6.34
N ASP A 341 19.75 2.00 7.21
CA ASP A 341 19.51 1.75 8.63
C ASP A 341 18.20 0.99 8.86
N LEU A 342 17.25 1.18 7.94
CA LEU A 342 15.90 0.64 8.02
C LEU A 342 15.44 0.11 6.67
N VAL A 343 14.76 -1.03 6.69
CA VAL A 343 14.14 -1.62 5.51
C VAL A 343 12.68 -1.91 5.83
N GLU A 344 11.76 -1.27 5.12
CA GLU A 344 10.33 -1.53 5.21
C GLU A 344 9.86 -2.27 3.96
N ILE A 345 9.58 -3.57 4.11
CA ILE A 345 8.98 -4.40 3.08
C ILE A 345 7.51 -4.62 3.42
N HIS A 346 6.63 -4.38 2.46
CA HIS A 346 5.24 -4.82 2.50
C HIS A 346 5.20 -6.34 2.67
N GLU A 347 4.69 -6.81 3.81
CA GLU A 347 4.59 -8.23 4.12
C GLU A 347 3.27 -8.83 3.60
N ALA A 348 3.10 -8.93 2.28
CA ALA A 348 1.91 -9.61 1.73
C ALA A 348 1.83 -11.05 2.27
N PHE A 349 2.97 -11.74 2.19
CA PHE A 349 3.19 -13.08 2.74
C PHE A 349 4.61 -13.16 3.28
N ALA A 350 4.84 -13.92 4.34
CA ALA A 350 6.20 -14.12 4.85
C ALA A 350 7.10 -14.76 3.77
N SER A 351 6.53 -15.67 2.96
CA SER A 351 7.21 -16.28 1.82
C SER A 351 7.70 -15.26 0.79
N GLN A 352 6.87 -14.26 0.47
CA GLN A 352 7.21 -13.22 -0.49
C GLN A 352 8.38 -12.36 -0.01
N VAL A 353 8.37 -11.97 1.27
CA VAL A 353 9.47 -11.17 1.85
C VAL A 353 10.77 -11.98 1.79
N LEU A 354 10.74 -13.23 2.24
CA LEU A 354 11.90 -14.13 2.21
C LEU A 354 12.43 -14.36 0.79
N ALA A 355 11.55 -14.62 -0.18
CA ALA A 355 11.92 -14.79 -1.57
C ALA A 355 12.57 -13.52 -2.15
N THR A 356 12.06 -12.34 -1.78
CA THR A 356 12.62 -11.05 -2.21
C THR A 356 14.03 -10.84 -1.64
N LEU A 357 14.22 -11.09 -0.35
CA LEU A 357 15.54 -10.99 0.30
C LEU A 357 16.56 -11.94 -0.34
N ALA A 358 16.18 -13.21 -0.53
CA ALA A 358 17.03 -14.19 -1.19
C ALA A 358 17.37 -13.80 -2.64
N ALA A 359 16.43 -13.15 -3.34
CA ALA A 359 16.67 -12.65 -4.68
C ALA A 359 17.69 -11.49 -4.71
N TRP A 360 17.62 -10.56 -3.75
CA TRP A 360 18.61 -9.49 -3.64
C TRP A 360 20.00 -10.03 -3.32
N GLU A 361 20.11 -10.99 -2.40
CA GLU A 361 21.38 -11.64 -2.08
C GLU A 361 21.98 -12.35 -3.31
N LYS A 362 21.18 -13.14 -4.04
CA LYS A 362 21.61 -13.82 -5.27
C LYS A 362 22.12 -12.85 -6.35
N ARG A 363 21.59 -11.62 -6.38
CA ARG A 363 22.01 -10.56 -7.30
C ARG A 363 23.26 -9.80 -6.84
N GLY A 364 23.84 -10.16 -5.70
CA GLY A 364 25.05 -9.53 -5.18
C GLY A 364 24.80 -8.20 -4.45
N LEU A 365 23.57 -7.90 -4.04
CA LEU A 365 23.27 -6.71 -3.24
C LEU A 365 23.70 -6.87 -1.76
N GLY A 366 24.01 -8.09 -1.33
CA GLY A 366 24.28 -8.44 0.06
C GLY A 366 23.02 -8.94 0.80
N THR A 367 23.19 -9.23 2.09
CA THR A 367 22.12 -9.74 2.96
C THR A 367 21.55 -8.61 3.81
N VAL A 368 20.23 -8.53 3.93
CA VAL A 368 19.58 -7.58 4.84
C VAL A 368 19.59 -8.12 6.27
N ASP A 369 20.17 -7.36 7.19
CA ASP A 369 20.06 -7.62 8.62
C ASP A 369 18.59 -7.59 9.07
N ARG A 370 18.10 -8.71 9.60
CA ARG A 370 16.71 -8.87 10.06
C ARG A 370 16.37 -7.94 11.23
N ALA A 371 17.36 -7.41 11.95
CA ALA A 371 17.16 -6.39 12.97
C ALA A 371 16.75 -5.03 12.40
N ARG A 372 17.03 -4.75 11.11
CA ARG A 372 16.68 -3.50 10.40
C ARG A 372 15.36 -3.59 9.61
N LEU A 373 14.88 -4.81 9.37
CA LEU A 373 13.68 -5.09 8.59
C LEU A 373 12.41 -4.89 9.43
N ASN A 374 11.46 -4.05 8.98
CA ASN A 374 10.12 -3.92 9.56
C ASN A 374 10.14 -3.77 11.10
N VAL A 375 10.96 -2.85 11.61
CA VAL A 375 11.30 -2.76 13.05
C VAL A 375 10.12 -2.37 13.94
N ALA A 376 9.07 -1.80 13.36
CA ALA A 376 7.80 -1.49 14.05
C ALA A 376 6.69 -2.51 13.72
N GLY A 377 7.05 -3.66 13.14
CA GLY A 377 6.11 -4.58 12.52
C GLY A 377 5.56 -4.02 11.20
N SER A 378 4.94 -4.87 10.39
CA SER A 378 4.39 -4.46 9.09
C SER A 378 3.11 -5.25 8.80
N SER A 379 2.82 -5.52 7.53
CA SER A 379 1.50 -5.96 7.07
C SER A 379 1.05 -7.30 7.64
N LEU A 380 1.92 -8.27 7.93
CA LEU A 380 1.50 -9.55 8.56
C LEU A 380 0.81 -9.31 9.90
N ALA A 381 1.28 -8.31 10.65
CA ALA A 381 0.73 -7.95 11.93
C ALA A 381 -0.40 -6.91 11.84
N THR A 382 -0.23 -5.91 10.98
CA THR A 382 -1.14 -4.76 10.86
C THR A 382 -2.39 -5.10 10.06
N GLY A 383 -2.24 -5.87 8.98
CA GLY A 383 -3.22 -5.96 7.88
C GLY A 383 -2.71 -5.33 6.59
N HIS A 384 -3.43 -5.56 5.50
CA HIS A 384 -3.12 -5.04 4.16
C HIS A 384 -4.37 -4.58 3.38
N PRO A 385 -5.00 -3.44 3.74
CA PRO A 385 -5.89 -2.74 2.83
C PRO A 385 -5.02 -2.20 1.68
N PHE A 386 -5.32 -2.67 0.45
CA PHE A 386 -4.39 -2.62 -0.68
C PHE A 386 -3.82 -1.22 -0.92
N ALA A 387 -4.66 -0.21 -1.09
CA ALA A 387 -4.26 1.16 -1.41
C ALA A 387 -3.79 1.96 -0.19
N ALA A 388 -4.19 1.59 1.04
CA ALA A 388 -3.75 2.27 2.25
C ALA A 388 -2.30 1.94 2.63
N THR A 389 -1.83 0.74 2.28
CA THR A 389 -0.59 0.18 2.83
C THR A 389 0.65 0.99 2.47
N GLY A 390 0.75 1.51 1.25
CA GLY A 390 1.88 2.34 0.82
C GLY A 390 2.04 3.61 1.67
N ALA A 391 0.94 4.34 1.92
CA ALA A 391 0.96 5.52 2.78
C ALA A 391 1.29 5.18 4.23
N ARG A 392 0.77 4.06 4.76
CA ARG A 392 1.14 3.56 6.10
C ARG A 392 2.64 3.30 6.20
N ILE A 393 3.25 2.65 5.19
CA ILE A 393 4.69 2.39 5.15
C ILE A 393 5.47 3.69 5.19
N VAL A 394 5.14 4.64 4.31
CA VAL A 394 5.84 5.93 4.20
C VAL A 394 5.78 6.71 5.52
N ALA A 395 4.59 6.86 6.12
CA ALA A 395 4.43 7.58 7.38
C ALA A 395 5.21 6.91 8.53
N THR A 396 5.14 5.57 8.61
CA THR A 396 5.84 4.80 9.65
C THR A 396 7.36 4.92 9.52
N LEU A 397 7.88 4.74 8.30
CA LEU A 397 9.32 4.81 8.04
C LEU A 397 9.86 6.22 8.28
N ALA A 398 9.15 7.26 7.81
CA ALA A 398 9.55 8.63 8.03
C ALA A 398 9.67 8.95 9.53
N LYS A 399 8.70 8.51 10.34
CA LYS A 399 8.77 8.67 11.80
C LYS A 399 9.92 7.88 12.43
N LEU A 400 10.14 6.63 12.03
CA LEU A 400 11.27 5.82 12.53
C LEU A 400 12.63 6.44 12.20
N LEU A 401 12.77 7.05 11.03
CA LEU A 401 13.97 7.78 10.62
C LEU A 401 14.16 9.05 11.46
N ALA A 402 13.07 9.79 11.72
CA ALA A 402 13.12 10.98 12.58
C ALA A 402 13.53 10.66 14.03
N GLU A 403 13.21 9.46 14.54
CA GLU A 403 13.67 8.97 15.85
C GLU A 403 15.18 8.65 15.92
N ARG A 404 15.91 8.69 14.78
CA ARG A 404 17.37 8.49 14.79
C ARG A 404 18.10 9.76 15.17
N ASP A 405 19.23 9.61 15.84
CA ASP A 405 20.09 10.73 16.25
C ASP A 405 21.08 11.18 15.16
N ALA A 406 21.28 10.35 14.14
CA ALA A 406 22.24 10.57 13.05
C ALA A 406 21.55 10.56 11.68
N PRO A 407 22.21 11.04 10.61
CA PRO A 407 21.74 10.83 9.24
C PRO A 407 21.43 9.35 9.03
N ALA A 408 20.24 9.06 8.51
CA ALA A 408 19.76 7.70 8.35
C ALA A 408 18.95 7.55 7.06
N ARG A 409 18.98 6.35 6.49
CA ARG A 409 18.24 6.00 5.27
C ARG A 409 17.31 4.84 5.50
N GLY A 410 16.16 4.91 4.84
CA GLY A 410 15.14 3.88 4.83
C GLY A 410 14.82 3.41 3.41
N LEU A 411 14.79 2.10 3.20
CA LEU A 411 14.34 1.48 1.95
C LEU A 411 12.88 1.02 2.08
N ILE A 412 12.04 1.37 1.12
CA ILE A 412 10.66 0.87 0.99
C ILE A 412 10.57 -0.10 -0.18
N SER A 413 9.92 -1.24 0.02
CA SER A 413 9.64 -2.22 -1.03
C SER A 413 8.20 -2.75 -0.94
N VAL A 414 7.42 -2.53 -2.01
CA VAL A 414 6.02 -2.96 -2.10
C VAL A 414 5.83 -3.83 -3.34
N CYS A 415 5.56 -5.13 -3.14
CA CYS A 415 5.03 -5.98 -4.22
C CYS A 415 3.55 -5.67 -4.47
N ALA A 416 3.08 -5.89 -5.69
CA ALA A 416 1.70 -5.63 -6.09
C ALA A 416 1.19 -6.66 -7.11
N ALA A 417 -0.12 -6.92 -7.04
CA ALA A 417 -0.86 -7.69 -8.03
C ALA A 417 -0.65 -7.14 -9.45
N GLY A 418 -0.91 -7.97 -10.46
CA GLY A 418 -0.58 -7.67 -11.86
C GLY A 418 0.92 -7.73 -12.18
N GLY A 419 1.73 -8.33 -11.29
CA GLY A 419 3.16 -8.52 -11.52
C GLY A 419 3.97 -7.24 -11.35
N GLN A 420 3.56 -6.32 -10.48
CA GLN A 420 4.18 -5.00 -10.34
C GLN A 420 4.87 -4.81 -8.99
N GLY A 421 5.80 -3.85 -8.92
CA GLY A 421 6.49 -3.49 -7.68
C GLY A 421 6.80 -2.00 -7.65
N VAL A 422 6.69 -1.40 -6.46
CA VAL A 422 6.98 0.03 -6.23
C VAL A 422 7.93 0.12 -5.04
N THR A 423 9.05 0.81 -5.22
CA THR A 423 10.09 0.96 -4.20
C THR A 423 10.45 2.43 -4.03
N ALA A 424 10.93 2.80 -2.86
CA ALA A 424 11.34 4.17 -2.57
C ALA A 424 12.48 4.23 -1.55
N ILE A 425 13.20 5.35 -1.54
CA ILE A 425 14.20 5.69 -0.53
C ILE A 425 13.72 6.93 0.22
N LEU A 426 13.73 6.82 1.55
CA LEU A 426 13.53 7.95 2.45
C LEU A 426 14.85 8.27 3.16
N GLU A 427 15.19 9.54 3.26
CA GLU A 427 16.32 10.01 4.07
C GLU A 427 15.81 10.85 5.23
N ARG A 428 16.35 10.64 6.44
CA ARG A 428 16.00 11.42 7.63
C ARG A 428 16.16 12.92 7.35
N ALA A 429 15.18 13.70 7.79
CA ALA A 429 15.34 15.15 7.80
C ALA A 429 16.30 15.56 8.93
N GLY A 430 17.38 16.28 8.59
CA GLY A 430 18.19 16.98 9.59
C GLY A 430 17.37 18.06 10.30
N ALA A 431 17.79 18.48 11.49
CA ALA A 431 17.19 19.64 12.14
C ALA A 431 17.31 20.88 11.24
N TRP A 432 16.28 21.73 11.23
CA TRP A 432 16.30 23.00 10.51
C TRP A 432 17.56 23.80 10.88
N GLY A 433 18.45 24.02 9.90
CA GLY A 433 19.72 24.75 10.10
C GLY A 433 21.01 23.92 10.01
N ALA A 434 20.92 22.59 9.94
CA ALA A 434 22.11 21.73 9.80
C ALA A 434 22.73 21.70 8.38
N HIS A 435 22.04 22.25 7.37
CA HIS A 435 22.52 22.33 5.98
C HIS A 435 22.99 23.73 5.57
N ARG A 436 23.62 24.46 6.49
CA ARG A 436 24.41 25.67 6.17
C ARG A 436 25.85 25.51 6.63
N THR A 437 26.61 24.72 5.90
CA THR A 437 28.07 24.89 5.72
C THR A 437 28.47 24.34 4.37
#